data_AF-A0AAF0ECT1-F1
#
_entry.id   AF-A0AAF0ECT1-F1
#
_cell.length_a   1.000
_cell.length_b   1.000
_cell.length_c   1.000
_cell.angle_alpha   90.00
_cell.angle_beta   90.00
_cell.angle_gamma   90.00
#
_symmetry.space_group_name_H-M   'P 1'
#
loop_
_entity.id
_entity.type
_entity.pdbx_description
1 polymer ?
#
loop_
_entity_poly.entity_id
_entity_poly.type
_entity_poly.pdbx_seq_one_letter_code
_entity_poly.pdbx_strand_id
1 'polypeptide(L)'
;MSPLRTSQLAKSGASKSPSPLRKQISLGITPPGLLPHVWKSEAEAREHGVPAEVCLILQNPTRASHYAFVSLDKPPRGATDAYTELLQLGAHQVPLKWVQNHWQLILWKLAAYVASDPRQVQVYWHWDRVLCDLRYRYEREVHKKERSVIKRMQEEPQQFTKPMILCVHQILRFDDTSEKGASLVLQLTDGWYKVRAELDASLRQAVERRKIRLGHKLAIACAKGTHVLDAVYTSDLLLSSNATWLAAWDAKLGEQPHAPVSSLGRLVPEGGLVARIDVLADRVYPMGYMEGELDAKGALVFRGPQYGADEEQERQQAWEARLDRARAYLAEVAPRLERAAAWLEARCHMDYEGAATAGM
;
A
#
# COMPACT_ATOMS: atom_id res chain seq x y z
N MET A 1 -23.92 -54.38 -68.05
CA MET A 1 -22.47 -54.46 -67.83
C MET A 1 -22.15 -53.73 -66.53
N SER A 2 -21.90 -54.45 -65.44
CA SER A 2 -21.16 -53.90 -64.28
C SER A 2 -19.66 -53.88 -64.64
N PRO A 3 -18.82 -52.98 -64.08
CA PRO A 3 -18.35 -53.19 -62.71
C PRO A 3 -18.10 -51.93 -61.86
N LEU A 4 -18.46 -52.06 -60.58
CA LEU A 4 -17.67 -51.78 -59.36
C LEU A 4 -16.66 -50.62 -59.34
N ARG A 5 -16.90 -49.65 -58.44
CA ARG A 5 -15.86 -49.18 -57.49
C ARG A 5 -16.43 -48.53 -56.22
N THR A 6 -16.08 -49.17 -55.10
CA THR A 6 -15.65 -48.61 -53.79
C THR A 6 -16.55 -47.65 -53.00
N SER A 7 -17.21 -48.22 -51.99
CA SER A 7 -17.27 -47.82 -50.57
C SER A 7 -17.01 -46.35 -50.18
N GLN A 8 -18.04 -45.65 -49.70
CA GLN A 8 -17.90 -44.67 -48.62
C GLN A 8 -19.06 -44.80 -47.63
N LEU A 9 -18.68 -44.99 -46.36
CA LEU A 9 -19.55 -45.06 -45.21
C LEU A 9 -20.20 -43.69 -44.90
N ALA A 10 -21.47 -43.77 -44.50
CA ALA A 10 -22.20 -42.91 -43.56
C ALA A 10 -21.75 -41.45 -43.38
N LYS A 11 -22.54 -40.51 -43.95
CA LYS A 11 -22.71 -39.16 -43.40
C LYS A 11 -23.75 -39.21 -42.28
N SER A 12 -23.33 -38.98 -41.03
CA SER A 12 -24.25 -38.61 -39.95
C SER A 12 -23.62 -37.53 -39.08
N GLY A 13 -24.33 -36.41 -38.92
CA GLY A 13 -24.15 -35.46 -37.82
C GLY A 13 -23.16 -34.34 -38.05
N ALA A 14 -23.53 -33.33 -38.84
CA ALA A 14 -22.87 -32.03 -38.79
C ALA A 14 -23.03 -31.41 -37.39
N SER A 15 -21.91 -30.98 -36.84
CA SER A 15 -21.76 -30.30 -35.57
C SER A 15 -22.58 -29.02 -35.50
N LYS A 16 -23.39 -28.87 -34.46
CA LYS A 16 -23.85 -27.55 -34.00
C LYS A 16 -22.68 -26.93 -33.25
N SER A 17 -22.07 -25.91 -33.83
CA SER A 17 -21.15 -25.01 -33.14
C SER A 17 -21.86 -24.36 -31.94
N PRO A 18 -21.18 -24.21 -30.78
CA PRO A 18 -21.77 -23.52 -29.64
C PRO A 18 -21.88 -22.03 -29.97
N SER A 19 -23.08 -21.49 -29.77
CA SER A 19 -23.40 -20.07 -29.91
C SER A 19 -22.40 -19.19 -29.14
N PRO A 20 -21.97 -18.04 -29.69
CA PRO A 20 -21.04 -17.17 -28.98
C PRO A 20 -21.70 -16.64 -27.70
N LEU A 21 -21.01 -16.86 -26.58
CA LEU A 21 -21.38 -16.37 -25.25
C LEU A 21 -21.77 -14.89 -25.33
N ARG A 22 -23.04 -14.61 -25.09
CA ARG A 22 -23.61 -13.27 -24.99
C ARG A 22 -22.77 -12.49 -23.97
N LYS A 23 -22.00 -11.49 -24.42
CA LYS A 23 -21.22 -10.61 -23.53
C LYS A 23 -22.18 -10.05 -22.49
N GLN A 24 -22.04 -10.48 -21.24
CA GLN A 24 -22.75 -9.85 -20.12
C GLN A 24 -22.32 -8.39 -20.07
N ILE A 25 -23.28 -7.48 -20.25
CA ILE A 25 -23.06 -6.05 -20.10
C ILE A 25 -22.85 -5.81 -18.59
N SER A 26 -21.61 -5.53 -18.21
CA SER A 26 -21.29 -5.08 -16.85
C SER A 26 -21.73 -3.63 -16.72
N LEU A 27 -22.86 -3.39 -16.05
CA LEU A 27 -23.28 -2.04 -15.69
C LEU A 27 -22.32 -1.49 -14.62
N GLY A 28 -21.88 -0.24 -14.78
CA GLY A 28 -21.17 0.47 -13.71
C GLY A 28 -22.05 0.65 -12.48
N ILE A 29 -21.50 1.20 -11.39
CA ILE A 29 -22.32 1.60 -10.22
C ILE A 29 -23.10 2.90 -10.54
N THR A 30 -22.69 3.62 -11.57
CA THR A 30 -23.18 4.94 -12.00
C THR A 30 -24.45 5.01 -12.89
N PRO A 31 -25.06 3.94 -13.48
CA PRO A 31 -26.34 4.09 -14.17
C PRO A 31 -27.48 4.38 -13.15
N PRO A 32 -28.57 5.03 -13.59
CA PRO A 32 -29.22 6.08 -12.82
C PRO A 32 -29.97 5.52 -11.61
N GLY A 33 -29.47 5.78 -10.39
CA GLY A 33 -30.27 5.57 -9.19
C GLY A 33 -29.51 5.44 -7.88
N LEU A 34 -28.29 4.89 -7.89
CA LEU A 34 -27.53 4.71 -6.65
C LEU A 34 -26.59 5.91 -6.42
N LEU A 35 -27.14 6.99 -5.86
CA LEU A 35 -26.33 8.11 -5.37
C LEU A 35 -26.12 7.94 -3.86
N PRO A 36 -24.92 8.22 -3.32
CA PRO A 36 -24.72 8.24 -1.89
C PRO A 36 -25.70 9.23 -1.25
N HIS A 37 -26.56 8.73 -0.37
CA HIS A 37 -27.45 9.57 0.42
C HIS A 37 -26.89 9.72 1.83
N VAL A 38 -26.86 10.97 2.32
CA VAL A 38 -26.39 11.28 3.68
C VAL A 38 -27.60 11.71 4.50
N TRP A 39 -28.08 10.79 5.34
CA TRP A 39 -29.12 11.05 6.33
C TRP A 39 -28.61 12.04 7.37
N LYS A 40 -29.45 12.98 7.82
CA LYS A 40 -29.10 13.96 8.86
C LYS A 40 -29.00 13.31 10.23
N SER A 41 -29.80 12.27 10.47
CA SER A 41 -29.79 11.51 11.71
C SER A 41 -30.19 10.05 11.50
N GLU A 42 -29.89 9.21 12.48
CA GLU A 42 -30.37 7.82 12.51
C GLU A 42 -31.91 7.73 12.56
N ALA A 43 -32.56 8.64 13.27
CA ALA A 43 -34.02 8.68 13.36
C ALA A 43 -34.65 8.90 11.97
N GLU A 44 -34.13 9.88 11.22
CA GLU A 44 -34.59 10.17 9.85
C GLU A 44 -34.37 8.97 8.92
N ALA A 45 -33.20 8.32 8.98
CA ALA A 45 -32.93 7.12 8.17
C ALA A 45 -33.95 6.00 8.47
N ARG A 46 -34.27 5.80 9.75
CA ARG A 46 -35.23 4.78 10.19
C ARG A 46 -36.65 5.10 9.78
N GLU A 47 -37.07 6.36 9.83
CA GLU A 47 -38.37 6.81 9.32
C GLU A 47 -38.54 6.49 7.82
N HIS A 48 -37.45 6.52 7.07
CA HIS A 48 -37.43 6.21 5.64
C HIS A 48 -37.18 4.72 5.34
N GLY A 49 -37.25 3.84 6.34
CA GLY A 49 -37.19 2.39 6.18
C GLY A 49 -35.78 1.78 6.18
N VAL A 50 -34.75 2.52 6.58
CA VAL A 50 -33.41 1.95 6.81
C VAL A 50 -33.42 1.15 8.13
N PRO A 51 -33.02 -0.14 8.12
CA PRO A 51 -32.94 -0.93 9.36
C PRO A 51 -31.97 -0.32 10.39
N ALA A 52 -32.26 -0.52 11.68
CA ALA A 52 -31.44 0.04 12.75
C ALA A 52 -30.01 -0.52 12.72
N GLU A 53 -29.87 -1.82 12.47
CA GLU A 53 -28.57 -2.49 12.31
C GLU A 53 -27.72 -1.89 11.18
N VAL A 54 -28.34 -1.46 10.08
CA VAL A 54 -27.67 -0.83 8.94
C VAL A 54 -27.08 0.51 9.38
N CYS A 55 -27.85 1.31 10.11
CA CYS A 55 -27.39 2.58 10.67
C CYS A 55 -26.20 2.37 11.62
N LEU A 56 -26.29 1.38 12.52
CA LEU A 56 -25.22 1.07 13.48
C LEU A 56 -23.92 0.63 12.78
N ILE A 57 -24.02 -0.18 11.73
CA ILE A 57 -22.87 -0.66 10.93
C ILE A 57 -22.24 0.48 10.13
N LEU A 58 -23.03 1.41 9.58
CA LEU A 58 -22.50 2.55 8.84
C LEU A 58 -21.77 3.56 9.74
N GLN A 59 -22.26 3.77 10.97
CA GLN A 59 -21.58 4.61 11.96
C GLN A 59 -20.27 3.97 12.45
N ASN A 60 -20.29 2.65 12.68
CA ASN A 60 -19.11 1.91 13.11
C ASN A 60 -19.02 0.54 12.40
N PRO A 61 -18.19 0.42 11.35
CA PRO A 61 -18.08 -0.79 10.54
C PRO A 61 -17.62 -2.02 11.32
N THR A 62 -16.99 -1.86 12.48
CA THR A 62 -16.58 -3.01 13.30
C THR A 62 -17.78 -3.73 13.91
N ARG A 63 -18.93 -3.05 14.10
CA ARG A 63 -20.16 -3.69 14.61
C ARG A 63 -20.69 -4.79 13.70
N ALA A 64 -20.33 -4.78 12.42
CA ALA A 64 -20.69 -5.84 11.48
C ALA A 64 -20.14 -7.23 11.89
N SER A 65 -19.09 -7.29 12.72
CA SER A 65 -18.55 -8.57 13.20
C SER A 65 -19.52 -9.31 14.13
N HIS A 66 -20.37 -8.57 14.84
CA HIS A 66 -21.31 -9.11 15.82
C HIS A 66 -22.73 -9.26 15.24
N TYR A 67 -22.94 -8.87 13.98
CA TYR A 67 -24.25 -8.97 13.34
C TYR A 67 -24.58 -10.40 12.95
N ALA A 68 -25.81 -10.80 13.24
CA ALA A 68 -26.41 -12.06 12.82
C ALA A 68 -27.82 -11.81 12.27
N PHE A 69 -28.17 -12.49 11.18
CA PHE A 69 -29.51 -12.42 10.61
C PHE A 69 -30.48 -13.22 11.47
N VAL A 70 -31.56 -12.57 11.89
CA VAL A 70 -32.63 -13.20 12.67
C VAL A 70 -33.77 -13.57 11.72
N SER A 71 -34.33 -14.77 11.90
CA SER A 71 -35.51 -15.26 11.19
C SER A 71 -36.46 -15.86 12.22
N LEU A 72 -37.77 -15.77 11.99
CA LEU A 72 -38.77 -16.26 12.96
C LEU A 72 -38.64 -17.78 13.23
N ASP A 73 -38.25 -18.56 12.22
CA ASP A 73 -38.24 -20.02 12.29
C ASP A 73 -36.84 -20.66 12.44
N LYS A 74 -35.77 -19.85 12.50
CA LYS A 74 -34.39 -20.34 12.50
C LYS A 74 -33.55 -19.62 13.54
N PRO A 75 -32.54 -20.29 14.14
CA PRO A 75 -31.60 -19.62 15.03
C PRO A 75 -30.89 -18.47 14.30
N PRO A 76 -30.41 -17.44 15.03
CA PRO A 76 -29.69 -16.33 14.43
C PRO A 76 -28.45 -16.85 13.69
N ARG A 77 -28.27 -16.40 12.45
CA ARG A 77 -27.16 -16.85 11.59
C ARG A 77 -26.12 -15.75 11.40
N GLY A 78 -24.91 -16.01 11.86
CA GLY A 78 -23.77 -15.09 11.77
C GLY A 78 -22.62 -15.62 10.91
N ALA A 79 -21.43 -15.03 11.10
CA ALA A 79 -20.23 -15.41 10.35
C ALA A 79 -19.81 -16.87 10.56
N THR A 80 -20.03 -17.45 11.75
CA THR A 80 -19.71 -18.85 12.05
C THR A 80 -20.62 -19.80 11.29
N ASP A 81 -21.92 -19.49 11.20
CA ASP A 81 -22.87 -20.29 10.43
C ASP A 81 -22.56 -20.22 8.93
N ALA A 82 -22.15 -19.04 8.44
CA ALA A 82 -21.75 -18.86 7.05
C ALA A 82 -20.49 -19.67 6.72
N TYR A 83 -19.56 -19.79 7.67
CA TYR A 83 -18.39 -20.64 7.53
C TYR A 83 -18.78 -22.11 7.45
N THR A 84 -19.67 -22.59 8.32
CA THR A 84 -20.20 -23.97 8.27
C THR A 84 -20.87 -24.27 6.93
N GLU A 85 -21.69 -23.35 6.42
CA GLU A 85 -22.37 -23.51 5.13
C GLU A 85 -21.36 -23.54 3.96
N LEU A 86 -20.33 -22.69 3.98
CA LEU A 86 -19.24 -22.74 3.00
C LEU A 86 -18.48 -24.07 3.05
N LEU A 87 -18.22 -24.62 4.24
CA LEU A 87 -17.58 -25.93 4.37
C LEU A 87 -18.44 -27.05 3.77
N GLN A 88 -19.76 -27.01 3.98
CA GLN A 88 -20.69 -27.98 3.37
C GLN A 88 -20.69 -27.89 1.83
N LEU A 89 -20.42 -26.71 1.28
CA LEU A 89 -20.27 -26.48 -0.16
C LEU A 89 -18.86 -26.82 -0.69
N GLY A 90 -17.97 -27.40 0.13
CA GLY A 90 -16.64 -27.85 -0.26
C GLY A 90 -15.52 -26.80 -0.13
N ALA A 91 -15.79 -25.65 0.49
CA ALA A 91 -14.82 -24.55 0.60
C ALA A 91 -13.81 -24.73 1.74
N HIS A 92 -13.07 -25.84 1.77
CA HIS A 92 -12.17 -26.21 2.89
C HIS A 92 -10.84 -25.44 2.94
N GLN A 93 -10.52 -24.65 1.92
CA GLN A 93 -9.22 -23.96 1.77
C GLN A 93 -9.14 -22.61 2.48
N VAL A 94 -10.20 -22.18 3.19
CA VAL A 94 -10.23 -20.89 3.90
C VAL A 94 -10.50 -21.10 5.39
N PRO A 95 -9.83 -20.37 6.29
CA PRO A 95 -10.10 -20.43 7.72
C PRO A 95 -11.33 -19.58 8.11
N LEU A 96 -11.89 -19.81 9.29
CA LEU A 96 -12.99 -18.98 9.84
C LEU A 96 -12.67 -17.48 9.84
N LYS A 97 -11.40 -17.10 10.13
CA LYS A 97 -10.95 -15.69 10.11
C LYS A 97 -11.15 -15.02 8.73
N TRP A 98 -11.03 -15.78 7.65
CA TRP A 98 -11.27 -15.29 6.29
C TRP A 98 -12.74 -14.89 6.10
N VAL A 99 -13.67 -15.76 6.56
CA VAL A 99 -15.11 -15.48 6.54
C VAL A 99 -15.44 -14.29 7.43
N GLN A 100 -14.90 -14.23 8.66
CA GLN A 100 -15.15 -13.12 9.59
C GLN A 100 -14.72 -11.76 9.02
N ASN A 101 -13.57 -11.70 8.33
CA ASN A 101 -13.12 -10.48 7.66
C ASN A 101 -14.08 -10.05 6.54
N HIS A 102 -14.39 -10.97 5.63
CA HIS A 102 -15.23 -10.65 4.48
C HIS A 102 -16.69 -10.40 4.85
N TRP A 103 -17.21 -11.09 5.86
CA TRP A 103 -18.53 -10.84 6.44
C TRP A 103 -18.70 -9.36 6.80
N GLN A 104 -17.75 -8.78 7.54
CA GLN A 104 -17.79 -7.37 7.91
C GLN A 104 -17.80 -6.43 6.70
N LEU A 105 -16.92 -6.68 5.73
CA LEU A 105 -16.80 -5.82 4.54
C LEU A 105 -18.00 -5.94 3.61
N ILE A 106 -18.57 -7.14 3.47
CA ILE A 106 -19.77 -7.39 2.68
C ILE A 106 -20.97 -6.70 3.32
N LEU A 107 -21.19 -6.90 4.62
CA LEU A 107 -22.28 -6.23 5.33
C LEU A 107 -22.14 -4.71 5.28
N TRP A 108 -20.95 -4.16 5.49
CA TRP A 108 -20.74 -2.72 5.41
C TRP A 108 -21.05 -2.15 4.01
N LYS A 109 -20.67 -2.87 2.95
CA LYS A 109 -21.02 -2.52 1.57
C LYS A 109 -22.54 -2.59 1.33
N LEU A 110 -23.20 -3.68 1.73
CA LEU A 110 -24.64 -3.86 1.53
C LEU A 110 -25.44 -2.84 2.35
N ALA A 111 -24.99 -2.53 3.55
CA ALA A 111 -25.55 -1.48 4.41
C ALA A 111 -25.51 -0.13 3.70
N ALA A 112 -24.41 0.19 3.00
CA ALA A 112 -24.30 1.43 2.24
C ALA A 112 -25.27 1.47 1.04
N TYR A 113 -25.50 0.34 0.36
CA TYR A 113 -26.48 0.25 -0.73
C TYR A 113 -27.90 0.48 -0.22
N VAL A 114 -28.25 -0.19 0.88
CA VAL A 114 -29.55 -0.03 1.54
C VAL A 114 -29.78 1.39 2.03
N ALA A 115 -28.79 2.01 2.65
CA ALA A 115 -28.92 3.39 3.11
C ALA A 115 -29.01 4.39 1.95
N SER A 116 -28.48 4.06 0.78
CA SER A 116 -28.60 4.90 -0.43
C SER A 116 -29.97 4.77 -1.09
N ASP A 117 -30.56 3.57 -1.08
CA ASP A 117 -31.93 3.31 -1.54
C ASP A 117 -32.65 2.30 -0.63
N PRO A 118 -33.40 2.78 0.38
CA PRO A 118 -34.08 1.91 1.35
C PRO A 118 -35.14 0.99 0.72
N ARG A 119 -35.61 1.30 -0.50
CA ARG A 119 -36.56 0.42 -1.22
C ARG A 119 -35.93 -0.92 -1.60
N GLN A 120 -34.60 -0.99 -1.60
CA GLN A 120 -33.84 -2.19 -1.99
C GLN A 120 -33.37 -3.03 -0.80
N VAL A 121 -33.89 -2.79 0.42
CA VAL A 121 -33.59 -3.60 1.63
C VAL A 121 -33.75 -5.10 1.34
N GLN A 122 -34.86 -5.51 0.74
CA GLN A 122 -35.13 -6.93 0.46
C GLN A 122 -34.20 -7.54 -0.60
N VAL A 123 -33.54 -6.70 -1.41
CA VAL A 123 -32.61 -7.12 -2.47
C VAL A 123 -31.18 -7.27 -1.92
N TYR A 124 -30.78 -6.42 -0.99
CA TYR A 124 -29.40 -6.35 -0.52
C TYR A 124 -29.19 -6.89 0.90
N TRP A 125 -30.20 -6.84 1.77
CA TRP A 125 -30.06 -7.10 3.21
C TRP A 125 -30.69 -8.42 3.65
N HIS A 126 -30.17 -9.53 3.14
CA HIS A 126 -30.60 -10.87 3.55
C HIS A 126 -29.44 -11.87 3.51
N TRP A 127 -29.63 -13.00 4.20
CA TRP A 127 -28.63 -14.07 4.35
C TRP A 127 -28.03 -14.52 3.01
N ASP A 128 -28.88 -14.90 2.06
CA ASP A 128 -28.42 -15.53 0.81
C ASP A 128 -27.57 -14.55 -0.02
N ARG A 129 -27.85 -13.25 0.04
CA ARG A 129 -27.03 -12.23 -0.62
C ARG A 129 -25.60 -12.21 -0.08
N VAL A 130 -25.45 -12.25 1.24
CA VAL A 130 -24.14 -12.27 1.90
C VAL A 130 -23.39 -13.55 1.56
N LEU A 131 -24.08 -14.69 1.60
CA LEU A 131 -23.48 -15.97 1.24
C LEU A 131 -23.07 -16.03 -0.24
N CYS A 132 -23.87 -15.48 -1.15
CA CYS A 132 -23.51 -15.34 -2.56
C CYS A 132 -22.23 -14.52 -2.74
N ASP A 133 -22.11 -13.38 -2.03
CA ASP A 133 -20.90 -12.56 -2.09
C ASP A 133 -19.67 -13.28 -1.48
N LEU A 134 -19.85 -14.07 -0.41
CA LEU A 134 -18.79 -14.90 0.16
C LEU A 134 -18.32 -15.99 -0.81
N ARG A 135 -19.25 -16.70 -1.46
CA ARG A 135 -18.94 -17.69 -2.50
C ARG A 135 -18.19 -17.07 -3.67
N TYR A 136 -18.63 -15.90 -4.13
CA TYR A 136 -17.92 -15.15 -5.17
C TYR A 136 -16.49 -14.81 -4.75
N ARG A 137 -16.27 -14.35 -3.52
CA ARG A 137 -14.92 -14.06 -3.00
C ARG A 137 -14.06 -15.31 -2.95
N TYR A 138 -14.63 -16.44 -2.51
CA TYR A 138 -13.94 -17.72 -2.46
C TYR A 138 -13.49 -18.16 -3.87
N GLU A 139 -14.40 -18.13 -4.85
CA GLU A 139 -14.07 -18.46 -6.23
C GLU A 139 -12.95 -17.58 -6.81
N ARG A 140 -13.01 -16.27 -6.55
CA ARG A 140 -12.02 -15.31 -7.08
C ARG A 140 -10.65 -15.50 -6.44
N GLU A 141 -10.61 -15.60 -5.12
CA GLU A 141 -9.34 -15.60 -4.40
C GLU A 141 -8.70 -16.98 -4.35
N VAL A 142 -9.49 -18.04 -4.19
CA VAL A 142 -8.98 -19.41 -4.04
C VAL A 142 -8.89 -20.12 -5.39
N HIS A 143 -9.99 -20.19 -6.15
CA HIS A 143 -9.97 -20.92 -7.43
C HIS A 143 -9.25 -20.15 -8.53
N LYS A 144 -9.56 -18.86 -8.71
CA LYS A 144 -8.91 -18.03 -9.74
C LYS A 144 -7.57 -17.45 -9.29
N LYS A 145 -7.19 -17.63 -8.02
CA LYS A 145 -5.94 -17.13 -7.42
C LYS A 145 -5.74 -15.63 -7.62
N GLU A 146 -6.83 -14.87 -7.67
CA GLU A 146 -6.78 -13.42 -7.84
C GLU A 146 -6.55 -12.75 -6.48
N ARG A 147 -5.40 -12.10 -6.33
CA ARG A 147 -5.01 -11.43 -5.09
C ARG A 147 -5.43 -9.96 -5.13
N SER A 148 -5.99 -9.47 -4.02
CA SER A 148 -6.31 -8.05 -3.87
C SER A 148 -5.03 -7.19 -3.73
N VAL A 149 -5.15 -5.86 -3.70
CA VAL A 149 -3.98 -4.98 -3.53
C VAL A 149 -3.32 -5.19 -2.18
N ILE A 150 -4.11 -5.16 -1.11
CA ILE A 150 -3.57 -5.31 0.24
C ILE A 150 -2.98 -6.71 0.42
N LYS A 151 -3.65 -7.75 -0.13
CA LYS A 151 -3.13 -9.12 -0.09
C LYS A 151 -1.78 -9.25 -0.80
N ARG A 152 -1.64 -8.67 -2.00
CA ARG A 152 -0.35 -8.65 -2.71
C ARG A 152 0.72 -7.91 -1.93
N MET A 153 0.39 -6.74 -1.40
CA MET A 153 1.32 -5.95 -0.60
C MET A 153 1.81 -6.69 0.65
N GLN A 154 0.99 -7.55 1.26
CA GLN A 154 1.36 -8.35 2.42
C GLN A 154 2.14 -9.64 2.05
N GLU A 155 1.81 -10.25 0.92
CA GLU A 155 2.42 -11.52 0.48
C GLU A 155 3.70 -11.33 -0.36
N GLU A 156 3.85 -10.20 -1.04
CA GLU A 156 4.99 -9.92 -1.91
C GLU A 156 6.12 -9.25 -1.10
N PRO A 157 7.37 -9.73 -1.24
CA PRO A 157 8.51 -9.16 -0.52
C PRO A 157 8.95 -7.79 -1.06
N GLN A 158 8.47 -7.41 -2.24
CA GLN A 158 8.83 -6.16 -2.91
C GLN A 158 7.96 -4.99 -2.43
N GLN A 159 8.54 -3.78 -2.40
CA GLN A 159 7.81 -2.57 -2.06
C GLN A 159 6.68 -2.32 -3.07
N PHE A 160 5.44 -2.24 -2.60
CA PHE A 160 4.29 -1.97 -3.44
C PHE A 160 4.24 -0.47 -3.84
N THR A 161 4.77 -0.14 -5.01
CA THR A 161 4.87 1.25 -5.50
C THR A 161 3.68 1.70 -6.36
N LYS A 162 2.78 0.77 -6.69
CA LYS A 162 1.69 1.03 -7.64
C LYS A 162 0.62 1.93 -7.02
N PRO A 163 0.03 2.86 -7.80
CA PRO A 163 -1.09 3.66 -7.34
C PRO A 163 -2.28 2.78 -6.97
N MET A 164 -3.00 3.16 -5.91
CA MET A 164 -4.14 2.40 -5.41
C MET A 164 -5.21 3.33 -4.83
N ILE A 165 -6.45 2.86 -4.78
CA ILE A 165 -7.53 3.52 -4.06
C ILE A 165 -7.97 2.62 -2.91
N LEU A 166 -7.88 3.14 -1.69
CA LEU A 166 -8.34 2.48 -0.48
C LEU A 166 -9.45 3.29 0.17
N CYS A 167 -10.33 2.65 0.92
CA CYS A 167 -11.42 3.28 1.66
C CYS A 167 -11.06 3.38 3.15
N VAL A 168 -11.37 4.50 3.79
CA VAL A 168 -11.23 4.65 5.25
C VAL A 168 -12.27 3.78 5.94
N HIS A 169 -11.83 2.69 6.57
CA HIS A 169 -12.69 1.76 7.30
C HIS A 169 -12.84 2.14 8.77
N GLN A 170 -11.77 2.59 9.41
CA GLN A 170 -11.79 3.02 10.81
C GLN A 170 -10.74 4.10 11.05
N ILE A 171 -11.01 4.99 12.01
CA ILE A 171 -10.05 5.98 12.50
C ILE A 171 -9.69 5.54 13.93
N LEU A 172 -8.45 5.12 14.13
CA LEU A 172 -7.92 4.63 15.40
C LEU A 172 -7.19 5.77 16.11
N ARG A 173 -7.54 6.01 17.38
CA ARG A 173 -6.88 6.97 18.25
C ARG A 173 -6.30 6.19 19.42
N PHE A 174 -5.02 6.38 19.69
CA PHE A 174 -4.33 5.80 20.82
C PHE A 174 -3.86 6.93 21.71
N ASP A 175 -4.14 6.82 23.00
CA ASP A 175 -3.60 7.75 23.99
C ASP A 175 -2.16 7.32 24.25
N ASP A 176 -1.20 7.99 23.62
CA ASP A 176 0.21 7.81 23.97
C ASP A 176 0.46 8.47 25.33
N THR A 177 0.95 7.69 26.29
CA THR A 177 1.43 8.16 27.60
C THR A 177 2.77 8.92 27.50
N SER A 178 3.34 9.02 26.31
CA SER A 178 4.55 9.80 26.03
C SER A 178 4.17 11.22 25.58
N GLU A 179 5.01 12.21 25.88
CA GLU A 179 4.76 13.66 25.77
C GLU A 179 4.41 14.19 24.36
N LYS A 180 4.31 13.32 23.35
CA LYS A 180 3.82 13.61 22.01
C LYS A 180 2.39 13.07 21.93
N GLY A 181 1.41 13.97 21.90
CA GLY A 181 -0.02 13.65 22.02
C GLY A 181 -0.57 12.51 21.14
N ALA A 182 -1.82 12.11 21.41
CA ALA A 182 -2.49 10.92 20.88
C ALA A 182 -2.08 10.51 19.45
N SER A 183 -1.57 9.28 19.29
CA SER A 183 -1.24 8.75 17.97
C SER A 183 -2.52 8.40 17.20
N LEU A 184 -2.57 8.88 15.95
CA LEU A 184 -3.69 8.72 15.04
C LEU A 184 -3.28 7.82 13.87
N VAL A 185 -4.02 6.72 13.69
CA VAL A 185 -3.79 5.72 12.63
C VAL A 185 -5.09 5.48 11.87
N LEU A 186 -5.02 5.39 10.54
CA LEU A 186 -6.17 4.97 9.73
C LEU A 186 -6.13 3.47 9.51
N GLN A 187 -7.27 2.82 9.65
CA GLN A 187 -7.47 1.50 9.06
C GLN A 187 -8.14 1.68 7.70
N LEU A 188 -7.44 1.28 6.65
CA LEU A 188 -7.87 1.40 5.26
C LEU A 188 -8.25 0.02 4.70
N THR A 189 -9.12 -0.02 3.68
CA THR A 189 -9.52 -1.26 3.01
C THR A 189 -9.55 -1.12 1.49
N ASP A 190 -9.14 -2.16 0.76
CA ASP A 190 -9.34 -2.31 -0.69
C ASP A 190 -10.67 -2.99 -1.02
N GLY A 191 -11.53 -3.20 -0.02
CA GLY A 191 -12.78 -3.95 -0.11
C GLY A 191 -12.62 -5.47 0.11
N TRP A 192 -11.40 -5.98 0.12
CA TRP A 192 -11.07 -7.39 0.39
C TRP A 192 -10.45 -7.58 1.77
N TYR A 193 -9.44 -6.76 2.08
CA TYR A 193 -8.69 -6.80 3.34
C TYR A 193 -8.54 -5.40 3.91
N LYS A 194 -7.94 -5.33 5.10
CA LYS A 194 -7.73 -4.10 5.85
C LYS A 194 -6.25 -3.95 6.17
N VAL A 195 -5.77 -2.72 6.20
CA VAL A 195 -4.37 -2.38 6.49
C VAL A 195 -4.31 -1.14 7.38
N ARG A 196 -3.33 -1.08 8.29
CA ARG A 196 -3.07 0.12 9.11
C ARG A 196 -2.14 1.09 8.39
N ALA A 197 -2.47 2.37 8.47
CA ALA A 197 -1.76 3.43 7.81
C ALA A 197 -1.44 4.56 8.78
N GLU A 198 -0.15 4.82 8.96
CA GLU A 198 0.39 5.99 9.61
C GLU A 198 0.27 7.22 8.72
N LEU A 199 0.05 8.36 9.39
CA LEU A 199 -0.19 9.64 8.75
C LEU A 199 0.91 10.62 9.11
N ASP A 200 1.35 11.39 8.12
CA ASP A 200 2.12 12.62 8.35
C ASP A 200 1.28 13.69 9.09
N ALA A 201 1.94 14.75 9.56
CA ALA A 201 1.29 15.81 10.35
C ALA A 201 0.12 16.46 9.60
N SER A 202 0.26 16.65 8.29
CA SER A 202 -0.74 17.32 7.45
C SER A 202 -2.00 16.46 7.24
N LEU A 203 -1.85 15.15 7.03
CA LEU A 203 -2.97 14.21 6.97
C LEU A 203 -3.65 14.04 8.34
N ARG A 204 -2.89 14.02 9.45
CA ARG A 204 -3.47 13.99 10.80
C ARG A 204 -4.38 15.19 11.03
N GLN A 205 -3.89 16.39 10.71
CA GLN A 205 -4.69 17.61 10.80
C GLN A 205 -5.93 17.57 9.88
N ALA A 206 -5.82 16.96 8.69
CA ALA A 206 -6.97 16.79 7.79
C ALA A 206 -8.04 15.86 8.39
N VAL A 207 -7.65 14.81 9.11
CA VAL A 207 -8.59 13.93 9.84
C VAL A 207 -9.22 14.67 11.03
N GLU A 208 -8.45 15.40 11.82
CA GLU A 208 -8.94 16.18 12.96
C GLU A 208 -9.95 17.24 12.53
N ARG A 209 -9.67 17.94 11.42
CA ARG A 209 -10.58 18.90 10.78
C ARG A 209 -11.75 18.24 10.04
N ARG A 210 -11.91 16.91 10.15
CA ARG A 210 -12.97 16.11 9.51
C ARG A 210 -13.01 16.23 7.97
N LYS A 211 -11.90 16.58 7.33
CA LYS A 211 -11.77 16.55 5.86
C LYS A 211 -11.64 15.11 5.35
N ILE A 212 -11.01 14.24 6.13
CA ILE A 212 -10.98 12.79 5.91
C ILE A 212 -11.91 12.15 6.94
N ARG A 213 -12.85 11.33 6.47
CA ARG A 213 -13.89 10.69 7.30
C ARG A 213 -14.00 9.22 6.94
N LEU A 214 -14.65 8.47 7.83
CA LEU A 214 -15.04 7.09 7.58
C LEU A 214 -15.83 6.98 6.27
N GLY A 215 -15.52 5.96 5.46
CA GLY A 215 -16.11 5.73 4.14
C GLY A 215 -15.52 6.59 3.01
N HIS A 216 -14.68 7.60 3.28
CA HIS A 216 -13.99 8.32 2.21
C HIS A 216 -13.00 7.41 1.49
N LYS A 217 -12.93 7.55 0.18
CA LYS A 217 -11.94 6.87 -0.66
C LYS A 217 -10.71 7.77 -0.82
N LEU A 218 -9.54 7.18 -0.64
CA LEU A 218 -8.25 7.83 -0.75
C LEU A 218 -7.50 7.21 -1.93
N ALA A 219 -7.15 8.02 -2.92
CA ALA A 219 -6.15 7.64 -3.91
C ALA A 219 -4.77 7.86 -3.29
N ILE A 220 -3.95 6.83 -3.32
CA ILE A 220 -2.64 6.78 -2.69
C ILE A 220 -1.63 6.36 -3.74
N ALA A 221 -0.51 7.06 -3.80
CA ALA A 221 0.64 6.70 -4.60
C ALA A 221 1.89 6.70 -3.71
N CYS A 222 2.95 6.02 -4.14
CA CYS A 222 4.25 6.01 -3.45
C CYS A 222 4.17 5.69 -1.94
N ALA A 223 3.25 4.80 -1.54
CA ALA A 223 3.16 4.37 -0.15
C ALA A 223 4.40 3.51 0.17
N LYS A 224 5.13 3.89 1.22
CA LYS A 224 6.23 3.07 1.73
C LYS A 224 5.63 2.04 2.69
N GLY A 225 5.67 0.77 2.29
CA GLY A 225 5.44 -0.34 3.21
C GLY A 225 6.70 -0.62 4.01
N THR A 226 6.58 -0.75 5.33
CA THR A 226 7.65 -1.29 6.19
C THR A 226 7.68 -2.81 6.02
N HIS A 227 8.87 -3.42 6.06
CA HIS A 227 9.02 -4.86 5.80
C HIS A 227 8.21 -5.70 6.81
N VAL A 228 7.42 -6.63 6.26
CA VAL A 228 6.27 -7.31 6.89
C VAL A 228 6.66 -8.43 7.88
N LEU A 229 7.93 -8.82 7.98
CA LEU A 229 8.28 -10.06 8.70
C LEU A 229 8.25 -9.98 10.24
N ASP A 230 8.25 -8.79 10.85
CA ASP A 230 8.22 -8.65 12.33
C ASP A 230 7.05 -7.79 12.86
N ALA A 231 6.10 -7.44 11.98
CA ALA A 231 5.33 -6.21 12.13
C ALA A 231 3.81 -6.38 12.25
N VAL A 232 3.30 -7.57 12.61
CA VAL A 232 1.84 -7.87 12.68
C VAL A 232 1.03 -6.91 13.58
N TYR A 233 1.69 -6.09 14.40
CA TYR A 233 1.07 -5.06 15.24
C TYR A 233 1.59 -3.63 15.01
N THR A 234 2.57 -3.43 14.13
CA THR A 234 3.11 -2.11 13.76
C THR A 234 2.44 -1.61 12.49
N SER A 235 2.43 -0.30 12.25
CA SER A 235 1.79 0.27 11.07
C SER A 235 2.41 -0.26 9.78
N ASP A 236 1.58 -0.75 8.86
CA ASP A 236 2.01 -1.42 7.62
C ASP A 236 2.29 -0.44 6.48
N LEU A 237 1.72 0.78 6.56
CA LEU A 237 1.80 1.80 5.52
C LEU A 237 2.10 3.17 6.11
N LEU A 238 3.03 3.90 5.48
CA LEU A 238 3.23 5.33 5.74
C LEU A 238 2.61 6.15 4.61
N LEU A 239 1.63 7.01 4.95
CA LEU A 239 0.99 7.91 4.01
C LEU A 239 1.56 9.32 4.11
N SER A 240 1.87 9.86 2.94
CA SER A 240 2.34 11.23 2.76
C SER A 240 1.24 12.07 2.09
N SER A 241 1.07 13.31 2.54
CA SER A 241 0.07 14.26 2.05
C SER A 241 0.21 14.57 0.57
N ASN A 242 1.45 14.71 0.09
CA ASN A 242 1.76 15.01 -1.31
C ASN A 242 1.54 13.81 -2.24
N ALA A 243 1.31 12.63 -1.67
CA ALA A 243 1.05 11.39 -2.38
C ALA A 243 -0.33 10.79 -2.07
N THR A 244 -1.23 11.58 -1.46
CA THR A 244 -2.59 11.16 -1.09
C THR A 244 -3.63 12.17 -1.57
N TRP A 245 -4.73 11.68 -2.15
CA TRP A 245 -5.86 12.46 -2.65
C TRP A 245 -7.18 11.86 -2.20
N LEU A 246 -8.22 12.69 -2.09
CA LEU A 246 -9.59 12.19 -2.01
C LEU A 246 -10.00 11.68 -3.40
N ALA A 247 -10.51 10.45 -3.45
CA ALA A 247 -11.06 9.85 -4.66
C ALA A 247 -12.59 10.04 -4.73
N ALA A 248 -13.13 9.97 -5.93
CA ALA A 248 -14.58 10.02 -6.16
C ALA A 248 -15.30 8.89 -5.41
N TRP A 249 -16.56 9.12 -5.02
CA TRP A 249 -17.35 8.18 -4.23
C TRP A 249 -17.56 6.83 -4.93
N ASP A 250 -17.62 6.82 -6.26
CA ASP A 250 -17.81 5.65 -7.12
C ASP A 250 -16.50 5.03 -7.60
N ALA A 251 -15.35 5.66 -7.30
CA ALA A 251 -14.04 5.17 -7.71
C ALA A 251 -13.81 3.73 -7.24
N LYS A 252 -13.33 2.86 -8.15
CA LYS A 252 -13.11 1.44 -7.86
C LYS A 252 -11.95 1.29 -6.88
N LEU A 253 -12.17 0.54 -5.79
CA LEU A 253 -11.10 0.21 -4.84
C LEU A 253 -10.08 -0.75 -5.44
N GLY A 254 -8.84 -0.67 -4.97
CA GLY A 254 -7.72 -1.48 -5.44
C GLY A 254 -6.78 -0.73 -6.39
N GLU A 255 -6.03 -1.49 -7.20
CA GLU A 255 -4.91 -0.99 -8.01
C GLU A 255 -5.45 -0.06 -9.08
N GLN A 256 -4.78 1.08 -9.26
CA GLN A 256 -5.07 2.03 -10.31
C GLN A 256 -3.96 2.04 -11.34
N PRO A 257 -4.29 2.23 -12.63
CA PRO A 257 -3.29 2.30 -13.68
C PRO A 257 -2.39 3.54 -13.54
N HIS A 258 -2.91 4.64 -12.99
CA HIS A 258 -2.20 5.92 -12.93
C HIS A 258 -2.44 6.63 -11.59
N ALA A 259 -1.39 7.27 -11.08
CA ALA A 259 -1.50 8.18 -9.95
C ALA A 259 -2.16 9.51 -10.41
N PRO A 260 -2.96 10.15 -9.54
CA PRO A 260 -3.41 11.51 -9.76
C PRO A 260 -2.23 12.47 -9.89
N VAL A 261 -2.41 13.54 -10.66
CA VAL A 261 -1.40 14.59 -10.84
C VAL A 261 -1.64 15.69 -9.79
N SER A 262 -0.60 16.04 -9.04
CA SER A 262 -0.62 17.20 -8.13
C SER A 262 -0.19 18.47 -8.85
N SER A 263 -0.75 19.60 -8.44
CA SER A 263 -0.28 20.95 -8.81
C SER A 263 0.68 21.49 -7.75
N LEU A 264 1.62 22.37 -8.13
CA LEU A 264 2.56 23.01 -7.19
C LEU A 264 1.85 23.68 -5.99
N GLY A 265 0.74 24.38 -6.23
CA GLY A 265 -0.02 25.07 -5.16
C GLY A 265 -0.73 24.13 -4.16
N ARG A 266 -0.80 22.83 -4.43
CA ARG A 266 -1.34 21.82 -3.50
C ARG A 266 -0.27 21.29 -2.56
N LEU A 267 1.00 21.33 -2.99
CA LEU A 267 2.09 20.67 -2.29
C LEU A 267 2.32 21.32 -0.93
N VAL A 268 2.54 20.48 0.07
CA VAL A 268 2.90 20.90 1.42
C VAL A 268 4.38 20.61 1.63
N PRO A 269 5.19 21.56 2.15
CA PRO A 269 6.63 21.35 2.38
C PRO A 269 6.92 20.08 3.21
N GLU A 270 6.18 19.89 4.31
CA GLU A 270 6.28 18.71 5.19
C GLU A 270 5.41 17.52 4.74
N GLY A 271 4.91 17.55 3.50
CA GLY A 271 3.94 16.57 2.98
C GLY A 271 4.55 15.31 2.38
N GLY A 272 5.85 15.08 2.59
CA GLY A 272 6.60 13.96 2.02
C GLY A 272 6.78 14.04 0.49
N LEU A 273 7.13 12.90 -0.11
CA LEU A 273 7.41 12.80 -1.55
C LEU A 273 6.18 13.14 -2.40
N VAL A 274 6.41 13.83 -3.50
CA VAL A 274 5.39 14.12 -4.51
C VAL A 274 5.35 12.96 -5.50
N ALA A 275 4.22 12.25 -5.59
CA ALA A 275 4.18 11.05 -6.44
C ALA A 275 4.17 11.36 -7.94
N ARG A 276 3.41 12.39 -8.35
CA ARG A 276 3.33 12.81 -9.74
C ARG A 276 2.95 14.29 -9.83
N ILE A 277 3.70 15.02 -10.64
CA ILE A 277 3.42 16.41 -10.98
C ILE A 277 3.61 16.57 -12.49
N ASP A 278 2.84 17.49 -13.07
CA ASP A 278 3.01 17.93 -14.44
C ASP A 278 3.62 19.34 -14.41
N VAL A 279 4.79 19.50 -15.03
CA VAL A 279 5.58 20.74 -14.99
C VAL A 279 6.00 21.14 -16.39
N LEU A 280 6.02 22.45 -16.62
CA LEU A 280 6.66 23.06 -17.77
C LEU A 280 7.97 23.68 -17.33
N ALA A 281 9.08 23.30 -17.97
CA ALA A 281 10.37 23.91 -17.69
C ALA A 281 10.39 25.34 -18.26
N ASP A 282 10.31 26.35 -17.37
CA ASP A 282 10.39 27.77 -17.76
C ASP A 282 11.84 28.16 -18.08
N ARG A 283 12.79 27.77 -17.22
CA ARG A 283 14.21 28.12 -17.34
C ARG A 283 15.08 26.91 -17.00
N VAL A 284 16.13 26.74 -17.80
CA VAL A 284 17.22 25.78 -17.52
C VAL A 284 18.43 26.61 -17.11
N TYR A 285 18.89 26.41 -15.87
CA TYR A 285 20.07 27.10 -15.32
C TYR A 285 21.35 26.31 -15.62
N PRO A 286 22.51 26.99 -15.72
CA PRO A 286 23.80 26.30 -15.82
C PRO A 286 24.05 25.41 -14.59
N MET A 287 24.92 24.41 -14.75
CA MET A 287 25.27 23.48 -13.68
C MET A 287 25.90 24.22 -12.50
N GLY A 288 25.35 24.01 -11.30
CA GLY A 288 25.88 24.54 -10.05
C GLY A 288 26.50 23.42 -9.22
N TYR A 289 27.60 23.72 -8.56
CA TYR A 289 28.33 22.82 -7.67
C TYR A 289 28.12 23.25 -6.21
N MET A 290 28.12 22.27 -5.31
CA MET A 290 28.00 22.46 -3.86
C MET A 290 28.91 21.47 -3.15
N GLU A 291 29.60 21.92 -2.10
CA GLU A 291 30.46 21.07 -1.30
C GLU A 291 29.63 20.24 -0.32
N GLY A 292 29.73 18.92 -0.41
CA GLY A 292 29.06 17.98 0.49
C GLY A 292 30.06 17.32 1.42
N GLU A 293 29.89 17.50 2.74
CA GLU A 293 30.65 16.77 3.76
C GLU A 293 29.80 15.62 4.31
N LEU A 294 30.42 14.48 4.59
CA LEU A 294 29.75 13.42 5.34
C LEU A 294 29.78 13.77 6.83
N ASP A 295 28.61 13.76 7.47
CA ASP A 295 28.54 13.89 8.92
C ASP A 295 29.11 12.64 9.61
N ALA A 296 29.21 12.69 10.95
CA ALA A 296 29.68 11.57 11.76
C ALA A 296 28.81 10.30 11.63
N LYS A 297 27.61 10.40 11.05
CA LYS A 297 26.65 9.32 10.80
C LYS A 297 26.64 8.86 9.34
N GLY A 298 27.50 9.42 8.48
CA GLY A 298 27.57 9.13 7.05
C GLY A 298 26.48 9.79 6.19
N ALA A 299 25.74 10.75 6.72
CA ALA A 299 24.78 11.54 5.94
C ALA A 299 25.49 12.69 5.23
N LEU A 300 25.19 12.88 3.94
CA LEU A 300 25.74 13.96 3.13
C LEU A 300 25.11 15.30 3.55
N VAL A 301 25.92 16.23 4.04
CA VAL A 301 25.54 17.57 4.44
C VAL A 301 26.21 18.56 3.50
N PHE A 302 25.40 19.26 2.70
CA PHE A 302 25.89 20.31 1.83
C PHE A 302 26.21 21.57 2.65
N ARG A 303 27.42 22.12 2.49
CA ARG A 303 27.89 23.35 3.13
C ARG A 303 28.36 24.34 2.07
N GLY A 304 28.25 25.63 2.41
CA GLY A 304 28.73 26.73 1.57
C GLY A 304 27.75 27.21 0.49
N PRO A 305 28.06 28.33 -0.19
CA PRO A 305 27.28 28.84 -1.30
C PRO A 305 27.42 27.96 -2.54
N GLN A 306 26.40 27.98 -3.41
CA GLN A 306 26.48 27.39 -4.74
C GLN A 306 27.49 28.15 -5.61
N TYR A 307 28.28 27.43 -6.39
CA TYR A 307 29.27 28.03 -7.29
C TYR A 307 29.22 27.42 -8.70
N GLY A 308 29.81 28.13 -9.66
CA GLY A 308 29.74 27.80 -11.09
C GLY A 308 30.85 26.86 -11.55
N ALA A 309 30.76 26.45 -12.82
CA ALA A 309 31.73 25.54 -13.44
C ALA A 309 33.16 26.09 -13.48
N ASP A 310 33.34 27.39 -13.69
CA ASP A 310 34.66 28.02 -13.73
C ASP A 310 35.36 27.92 -12.36
N GLU A 311 34.63 28.23 -11.28
CA GLU A 311 35.16 28.10 -9.91
C GLU A 311 35.42 26.63 -9.55
N GLU A 312 34.57 25.69 -9.97
CA GLU A 312 34.84 24.26 -9.79
C GLU A 312 36.13 23.84 -10.51
N GLN A 313 36.39 24.34 -11.72
CA GLN A 313 37.60 24.03 -12.46
C GLN A 313 38.86 24.60 -11.77
N GLU A 314 38.79 25.82 -11.26
CA GLU A 314 39.86 26.42 -10.46
C GLU A 314 40.11 25.62 -9.17
N ARG A 315 39.04 25.21 -8.48
CA ARG A 315 39.13 24.37 -7.26
C ARG A 315 39.73 23.01 -7.57
N GLN A 316 39.33 22.38 -8.66
CA GLN A 316 39.87 21.09 -9.12
C GLN A 316 41.37 21.21 -9.42
N GLN A 317 41.79 22.23 -10.15
CA GLN A 317 43.21 22.49 -10.43
C GLN A 317 44.00 22.76 -9.14
N ALA A 318 43.44 23.55 -8.22
CA ALA A 318 44.08 23.82 -6.94
C ALA A 318 44.20 22.55 -6.08
N TRP A 319 43.20 21.67 -6.11
CA TRP A 319 43.22 20.37 -5.44
C TRP A 319 44.26 19.43 -6.05
N GLU A 320 44.31 19.31 -7.39
CA GLU A 320 45.32 18.53 -8.11
C GLU A 320 46.73 19.02 -7.78
N ALA A 321 46.97 20.33 -7.83
CA ALA A 321 48.25 20.92 -7.47
C ALA A 321 48.61 20.70 -5.99
N ARG A 322 47.63 20.58 -5.09
CA ARG A 322 47.85 20.27 -3.68
C ARG A 322 48.15 18.78 -3.48
N LEU A 323 47.47 17.91 -4.20
CA LEU A 323 47.69 16.47 -4.23
C LEU A 323 49.11 16.16 -4.74
N ASP A 324 49.53 16.79 -5.82
CA ASP A 324 50.86 16.61 -6.41
C ASP A 324 51.96 17.09 -5.46
N ARG A 325 51.77 18.24 -4.80
CA ARG A 325 52.68 18.71 -3.74
C ARG A 325 52.77 17.73 -2.57
N ALA A 326 51.63 17.20 -2.11
CA ALA A 326 51.61 16.22 -1.02
C ALA A 326 52.28 14.90 -1.43
N ARG A 327 52.04 14.42 -2.66
CA ARG A 327 52.71 13.24 -3.23
C ARG A 327 54.21 13.44 -3.33
N ALA A 328 54.67 14.59 -3.82
CA ALA A 328 56.10 14.91 -3.90
C ALA A 328 56.75 14.93 -2.52
N TYR A 329 56.12 15.59 -1.54
CA TYR A 329 56.60 15.60 -0.15
C TYR A 329 56.68 14.20 0.44
N LEU A 330 55.63 13.37 0.27
CA LEU A 330 55.65 11.98 0.73
C LEU A 330 56.72 11.16 0.03
N ALA A 331 56.96 11.37 -1.28
CA ALA A 331 58.00 10.68 -2.03
C ALA A 331 59.42 11.04 -1.56
N GLU A 332 59.66 12.29 -1.12
CA GLU A 332 60.93 12.69 -0.52
C GLU A 332 61.14 12.12 0.89
N VAL A 333 60.06 12.08 1.70
CA VAL A 333 60.12 11.68 3.11
C VAL A 333 60.10 10.15 3.28
N ALA A 334 59.39 9.43 2.42
CA ALA A 334 59.28 7.96 2.45
C ALA A 334 60.65 7.24 2.54
N PRO A 335 61.62 7.47 1.64
CA PRO A 335 62.92 6.78 1.72
C PRO A 335 63.78 7.21 2.94
N ARG A 336 63.48 8.34 3.57
CA ARG A 336 64.13 8.73 4.85
C ARG A 336 63.51 7.96 6.01
N LEU A 337 62.19 7.83 6.03
CA LEU A 337 61.48 7.05 7.04
C LEU A 337 61.77 5.56 6.90
N GLU A 338 61.82 5.02 5.69
CA GLU A 338 62.21 3.62 5.42
C GLU A 338 63.63 3.32 5.90
N ARG A 339 64.59 4.21 5.63
CA ARG A 339 65.96 4.06 6.15
C ARG A 339 66.03 4.14 7.68
N ALA A 340 65.27 5.05 8.29
CA ALA A 340 65.18 5.15 9.75
C ALA A 340 64.51 3.91 10.36
N ALA A 341 63.47 3.37 9.72
CA ALA A 341 62.79 2.15 10.11
C ALA A 341 63.73 0.94 10.00
N ALA A 342 64.41 0.76 8.86
CA ALA A 342 65.40 -0.32 8.69
C ALA A 342 66.57 -0.21 9.68
N TRP A 343 67.02 1.01 10.00
CA TRP A 343 68.04 1.23 11.03
C TRP A 343 67.54 0.86 12.44
N LEU A 344 66.30 1.23 12.78
CA LEU A 344 65.67 0.84 14.04
C LEU A 344 65.46 -0.68 14.13
N GLU A 345 64.95 -1.30 13.06
CA GLU A 345 64.76 -2.75 12.96
C GLU A 345 66.08 -3.50 13.10
N ALA A 346 67.16 -3.04 12.45
CA ALA A 346 68.49 -3.63 12.60
C ALA A 346 69.01 -3.51 14.05
N ARG A 347 68.73 -2.41 14.75
CA ARG A 347 69.11 -2.24 16.17
C ARG A 347 68.26 -3.08 17.12
N CYS A 348 66.95 -3.16 16.88
CA CYS A 348 66.05 -4.01 17.66
C CYS A 348 66.29 -5.51 17.42
N HIS A 349 66.77 -5.91 16.23
CA HIS A 349 67.24 -7.27 15.98
C HIS A 349 68.60 -7.57 16.63
N MET A 350 69.51 -6.59 16.70
CA MET A 350 70.79 -6.73 17.42
C MET A 350 70.60 -6.95 18.92
N ASP A 351 69.55 -6.38 19.52
CA ASP A 351 69.25 -6.55 20.95
C ASP A 351 68.62 -7.93 21.27
N TYR A 352 68.09 -8.66 20.28
CA TYR A 352 67.53 -10.01 20.47
C TYR A 352 68.53 -11.14 20.19
N GLU A 353 69.51 -10.93 19.30
CA GLU A 353 70.57 -11.93 19.05
C GLU A 353 71.74 -11.84 20.06
N GLY A 354 71.88 -10.73 20.79
CA GLY A 354 72.89 -10.56 21.85
C GLY A 354 72.51 -11.16 23.22
N ALA A 355 71.26 -11.56 23.43
CA ALA A 355 70.76 -12.02 24.74
C ALA A 355 70.58 -13.55 24.84
N ALA A 356 71.04 -14.34 23.87
CA ALA A 356 70.86 -15.78 23.86
C ALA A 356 72.13 -16.59 23.55
N THR A 357 73.31 -16.19 24.06
CA THR A 357 74.43 -17.12 24.35
C THR A 357 75.50 -16.44 25.21
N ALA A 358 75.32 -16.42 26.53
CA ALA A 358 76.42 -16.38 27.50
C ALA A 358 75.92 -17.04 28.78
N GLY A 359 76.43 -18.25 29.05
CA GLY A 359 75.86 -19.16 30.03
C GLY A 359 76.10 -18.82 31.49
N MET A 360 75.18 -19.28 32.34
CA MET A 360 75.41 -20.25 33.41
C MET A 360 74.07 -20.69 33.98
#